data_AF-A0A821X709-F1
#
_entry.id   AF-A0A821X709-F1
#
_cell.length_a   1.000
_cell.length_b   1.000
_cell.length_c   1.000
_cell.angle_alpha   90.00
_cell.angle_beta   90.00
_cell.angle_gamma   90.00
#
_symmetry.space_group_name_H-M   'P 1'
#
loop_
_entity.id
_entity.type
_entity.pdbx_description
1 polymer ?
#
loop_
_entity_poly.entity_id
_entity_poly.type
_entity_poly.pdbx_seq_one_letter_code
_entity_poly.pdbx_strand_id
1 'polypeptide(L)'
;MSARSRLATKRKTARNTTSSVENQSNSVNELNPTSSKRPKIVTEKRLRRYRASMTIGIYDRIERALNQRLYLLAITKSSNESIYREYKVLGQTANVYTVIITHIPSCTCPDYAKGNLCKHIIFVLHRVLKVNRNSPLLYQQALLTNELNEIFTKADSQYNDSHILAEQS
;
A
#
# COMPACT_ATOMS: atom_id res chain seq x y z
N MET A 1 37.89 -14.44 40.27
CA MET A 1 38.08 -13.27 41.15
C MET A 1 37.57 -12.05 40.39
N SER A 2 36.73 -11.14 40.87
CA SER A 2 35.99 -10.99 42.12
C SER A 2 34.86 -9.96 41.87
N ALA A 3 33.72 -10.18 42.52
CA ALA A 3 32.72 -9.25 43.10
C ALA A 3 32.49 -7.82 42.50
N ARG A 4 31.25 -7.46 42.11
CA ARG A 4 30.14 -6.81 42.92
C ARG A 4 30.50 -5.45 43.53
N SER A 5 29.72 -4.38 43.32
CA SER A 5 28.59 -3.91 44.19
C SER A 5 27.99 -2.60 43.57
N ARG A 6 26.69 -2.26 43.50
CA ARG A 6 25.49 -2.14 44.39
C ARG A 6 25.31 -0.77 45.12
N LEU A 7 24.17 -0.10 44.77
CA LEU A 7 23.24 0.73 45.58
C LEU A 7 23.78 2.07 46.18
N ALA A 8 23.02 3.13 46.55
CA ALA A 8 21.61 3.30 46.92
C ALA A 8 21.16 4.81 47.00
N THR A 9 19.91 5.10 46.62
CA THR A 9 18.79 5.81 47.30
C THR A 9 18.82 7.19 48.04
N LYS A 10 17.66 7.88 47.86
CA LYS A 10 16.76 8.65 48.81
C LYS A 10 16.98 10.17 48.98
N ARG A 11 15.99 11.02 48.62
CA ARG A 11 14.85 11.61 49.41
C ARG A 11 15.35 12.50 50.59
N LYS A 12 14.85 13.73 50.87
CA LYS A 12 13.45 14.12 51.22
C LYS A 12 13.35 15.62 51.66
N THR A 13 12.11 16.14 51.78
CA THR A 13 11.57 17.26 52.64
C THR A 13 11.54 18.70 52.07
N ALA A 14 10.61 19.62 52.37
CA ALA A 14 9.44 19.78 53.29
C ALA A 14 8.40 20.73 52.63
N ARG A 15 7.06 20.69 52.76
CA ARG A 15 6.05 20.91 53.85
C ARG A 15 5.96 22.33 54.46
N ASN A 16 4.83 23.04 54.22
CA ASN A 16 3.96 23.75 55.20
C ASN A 16 2.80 24.50 54.46
N THR A 17 1.50 24.16 54.66
CA THR A 17 0.48 24.74 55.60
C THR A 17 0.17 26.22 55.32
N THR A 18 -1.07 26.74 55.16
CA THR A 18 -2.36 26.65 55.90
C THR A 18 -3.42 27.43 55.08
N SER A 19 -4.58 26.86 54.72
CA SER A 19 -5.95 27.09 55.26
C SER A 19 -6.62 28.47 55.04
N SER A 20 -7.80 28.42 54.38
CA SER A 20 -9.07 29.08 54.71
C SER A 20 -9.61 30.24 53.84
N VAL A 21 -10.69 29.90 53.13
CA VAL A 21 -11.98 30.62 52.90
C VAL A 21 -11.97 31.98 52.20
N GLU A 22 -12.64 32.09 51.03
CA GLU A 22 -13.81 32.95 50.81
C GLU A 22 -14.42 32.76 49.40
N ASN A 23 -15.75 32.65 49.37
CA ASN A 23 -16.63 32.63 48.19
C ASN A 23 -16.78 34.05 47.64
N GLN A 24 -16.87 34.19 46.32
CA GLN A 24 -17.78 35.16 45.69
C GLN A 24 -17.98 34.92 44.18
N SER A 25 -19.10 35.44 43.72
CA SER A 25 -20.00 35.00 42.65
C SER A 25 -19.82 35.68 41.29
N ASN A 26 -20.35 35.01 40.26
CA ASN A 26 -20.91 35.51 38.99
C ASN A 26 -20.05 36.36 38.04
N SER A 27 -19.83 35.84 36.82
CA SER A 27 -20.17 36.61 35.62
C SER A 27 -20.39 35.70 34.40
N VAL A 28 -21.47 36.04 33.68
CA VAL A 28 -21.95 35.55 32.38
C VAL A 28 -20.84 35.33 31.35
N ASN A 29 -20.95 34.27 30.55
CA ASN A 29 -20.43 34.27 29.18
C ASN A 29 -21.26 33.39 28.23
N GLU A 30 -21.97 34.10 27.37
CA GLU A 30 -22.36 33.81 25.98
C GLU A 30 -22.45 32.37 25.50
N LEU A 31 -23.67 32.00 25.11
CA LEU A 31 -24.00 30.93 24.19
C LEU A 31 -23.36 31.22 22.82
N ASN A 32 -22.19 30.62 22.54
CA ASN A 32 -21.57 30.68 21.22
C ASN A 32 -22.33 29.74 20.25
N PRO A 33 -22.87 30.22 19.11
CA PRO A 33 -23.66 29.41 18.20
C PRO A 33 -22.83 28.26 17.60
N THR A 34 -23.34 27.05 17.76
CA THR A 34 -22.75 25.81 17.24
C THR A 34 -22.57 25.90 15.72
N SER A 35 -21.32 25.99 15.26
CA SER A 35 -20.99 25.84 13.86
C SER A 35 -21.42 24.45 13.38
N SER A 36 -22.35 24.44 12.43
CA SER A 36 -22.82 23.22 11.77
C SER A 36 -21.65 22.55 11.06
N LYS A 37 -21.19 21.41 11.61
CA LYS A 37 -20.11 20.61 11.01
C LYS A 37 -20.57 20.10 9.65
N ARG A 38 -20.00 20.65 8.57
CA ARG A 38 -20.15 20.09 7.22
C ARG A 38 -19.77 18.59 7.25
N PRO A 39 -20.52 17.70 6.58
CA PRO A 39 -20.20 16.28 6.55
C PRO A 39 -18.81 16.10 5.94
N LYS A 40 -17.91 15.47 6.70
CA LYS A 40 -16.57 15.13 6.20
C LYS A 40 -16.71 13.98 5.22
N ILE A 41 -16.50 14.25 3.93
CA ILE A 41 -16.38 13.20 2.90
C ILE A 41 -15.16 12.35 3.28
N VAL A 42 -15.39 11.09 3.65
CA VAL A 42 -14.32 10.15 4.00
C VAL A 42 -13.73 9.62 2.69
N THR A 43 -12.59 10.18 2.28
CA THR A 43 -11.84 9.69 1.12
C THR A 43 -10.93 8.53 1.52
N GLU A 44 -10.89 7.49 0.67
CA GLU A 44 -10.00 6.33 0.86
C GLU A 44 -8.53 6.79 0.95
N LYS A 45 -7.83 6.34 1.99
CA LYS A 45 -6.40 6.59 2.14
C LYS A 45 -5.60 5.43 1.58
N ARG A 46 -4.56 5.74 0.80
CA ARG A 46 -3.62 4.74 0.30
C ARG A 46 -2.85 4.10 1.46
N LEU A 47 -2.70 2.77 1.43
CA LEU A 47 -2.04 2.00 2.50
C LEU A 47 -0.54 2.25 2.63
N ARG A 48 0.10 2.81 1.60
CA ARG A 48 1.52 3.24 1.62
C ARG A 48 1.67 4.63 1.01
N ARG A 49 2.76 5.31 1.36
CA ARG A 49 3.09 6.63 0.82
C ARG A 49 3.17 6.58 -0.70
N TYR A 50 2.54 7.56 -1.34
CA TYR A 50 2.66 7.77 -2.78
C TYR A 50 4.10 8.16 -3.16
N ARG A 51 4.64 7.49 -4.17
CA ARG A 51 5.94 7.79 -4.77
C ARG A 51 5.71 8.76 -5.92
N ALA A 52 6.19 9.99 -5.75
CA ALA A 52 6.08 11.04 -6.77
C ALA A 52 7.10 10.89 -7.90
N SER A 53 8.24 10.23 -7.63
CA SER A 53 9.30 10.01 -8.60
C SER A 53 9.86 8.60 -8.52
N MET A 54 10.47 8.17 -9.61
CA MET A 54 11.09 6.86 -9.75
C MET A 54 12.52 6.91 -9.22
N THR A 55 12.84 6.06 -8.25
CA THR A 55 14.23 5.88 -7.81
C THR A 55 14.99 5.01 -8.82
N ILE A 56 16.33 5.10 -8.80
CA ILE A 56 17.20 4.30 -9.68
C ILE A 56 16.91 2.81 -9.56
N GLY A 57 16.72 2.31 -8.33
CA GLY A 57 16.41 0.90 -8.09
C GLY A 57 15.05 0.46 -8.63
N ILE A 58 14.06 1.36 -8.70
CA ILE A 58 12.77 1.06 -9.34
C ILE A 58 12.95 1.04 -10.86
N TYR A 59 13.68 2.00 -11.41
CA TYR A 59 13.97 2.09 -12.83
C TYR A 59 14.62 0.81 -13.36
N ASP A 60 15.67 0.30 -12.69
CA ASP A 60 16.31 -0.97 -13.05
C ASP A 60 15.31 -2.14 -13.09
N ARG A 61 14.41 -2.20 -12.12
CA ARG A 61 13.40 -3.27 -12.05
C ARG A 61 12.34 -3.14 -13.16
N ILE A 62 12.00 -1.92 -13.55
CA ILE A 62 11.13 -1.66 -14.71
C ILE A 62 11.84 -2.13 -15.98
N GLU A 63 13.08 -1.70 -16.22
CA GLU A 63 13.84 -2.13 -17.40
C GLU A 63 13.97 -3.66 -17.47
N ARG A 64 14.22 -4.32 -16.34
CA ARG A 64 14.26 -5.79 -16.29
C ARG A 64 12.91 -6.43 -16.56
N ALA A 65 11.81 -5.85 -16.08
CA ALA A 65 10.46 -6.35 -16.34
C ALA A 65 10.07 -6.24 -17.83
N LEU A 66 10.56 -5.21 -18.53
CA LEU A 66 10.30 -4.96 -19.93
C LEU A 66 11.17 -5.82 -20.86
N ASN A 67 12.46 -5.93 -20.54
CA ASN A 67 13.45 -6.49 -21.46
C ASN A 67 13.74 -7.98 -21.22
N GLN A 68 13.57 -8.49 -20.00
CA GLN A 68 13.83 -9.90 -19.71
C GLN A 68 12.65 -10.78 -20.15
N ARG A 69 12.96 -12.03 -20.52
CA ARG A 69 11.96 -13.04 -20.88
C ARG A 69 11.23 -13.50 -19.61
N LEU A 70 10.00 -13.04 -19.47
CA LEU A 70 9.06 -13.40 -18.42
C LEU A 70 7.76 -13.82 -19.09
N TYR A 71 7.11 -14.87 -18.58
CA TYR A 71 5.89 -15.40 -19.17
C TYR A 71 4.79 -15.51 -18.13
N LEU A 72 3.57 -15.18 -18.53
CA LEU A 72 2.38 -15.44 -17.73
C LEU A 72 1.92 -16.88 -18.00
N LEU A 73 1.75 -17.67 -16.95
CA LEU A 73 1.33 -19.07 -17.05
C LEU A 73 -0.15 -19.24 -16.73
N ALA A 74 -0.66 -18.52 -15.73
CA ALA A 74 -2.05 -18.63 -15.30
C ALA A 74 -2.53 -17.32 -14.66
N ILE A 75 -3.83 -17.08 -14.76
CA ILE A 75 -4.55 -15.99 -14.10
C ILE A 75 -5.68 -16.62 -13.28
N THR A 76 -5.78 -16.24 -12.01
CA THR A 76 -6.90 -16.61 -11.14
C THR A 76 -7.59 -15.34 -10.66
N LYS A 77 -8.88 -15.22 -11.00
CA LYS A 77 -9.74 -14.11 -10.55
C LYS A 77 -10.57 -14.61 -9.36
N SER A 78 -10.72 -13.78 -8.32
CA SER A 78 -11.62 -14.10 -7.20
C SER A 78 -13.06 -13.75 -7.57
N SER A 79 -14.01 -14.66 -7.33
CA SER A 79 -15.44 -14.39 -7.48
C SER A 79 -15.98 -13.50 -6.36
N ASN A 80 -15.35 -13.54 -5.19
CA ASN A 80 -15.83 -12.90 -3.97
C ASN A 80 -15.17 -11.53 -3.74
N GLU A 81 -14.00 -11.30 -4.33
CA GLU A 81 -13.21 -10.07 -4.15
C GLU A 81 -12.85 -9.47 -5.51
N SER A 82 -13.56 -8.41 -5.91
CA SER A 82 -13.36 -7.74 -7.20
C SER A 82 -11.95 -7.17 -7.38
N ILE A 83 -11.29 -6.81 -6.28
CA ILE A 83 -9.97 -6.19 -6.23
C ILE A 83 -8.83 -7.19 -5.97
N TYR A 84 -9.09 -8.49 -6.11
CA TYR A 84 -8.09 -9.54 -5.96
C TYR A 84 -7.87 -10.29 -7.27
N ARG A 85 -6.61 -10.34 -7.74
CA ARG A 85 -6.19 -11.22 -8.83
C ARG A 85 -4.82 -11.83 -8.57
N GLU A 86 -4.71 -13.13 -8.82
CA GLU A 86 -3.46 -13.88 -8.73
C GLU A 86 -2.94 -14.23 -10.13
N TYR A 87 -1.62 -14.17 -10.29
CA TYR A 87 -0.91 -14.45 -11.54
C TYR A 87 0.27 -15.38 -11.27
N LYS A 88 0.39 -16.46 -12.03
CA LYS A 88 1.60 -17.31 -12.04
C LYS A 88 2.54 -16.82 -13.13
N VAL A 89 3.75 -16.42 -12.75
CA VAL A 89 4.75 -15.83 -13.65
C VAL A 89 6.00 -16.70 -13.69
N LEU A 90 6.37 -17.15 -14.89
CA LEU A 90 7.65 -17.81 -15.14
C LEU A 90 8.77 -16.77 -15.22
N GLY A 91 9.74 -16.88 -14.32
CA GLY A 91 10.94 -16.06 -14.28
C GLY A 91 11.97 -16.47 -15.33
N GLN A 92 12.97 -15.60 -15.53
CA GLN A 92 14.07 -15.82 -16.49
C GLN A 92 14.89 -17.10 -16.20
N THR A 93 14.97 -17.53 -14.94
CA THR A 93 15.68 -18.75 -14.51
C THR A 93 14.75 -19.96 -14.38
N ALA A 94 13.64 -19.97 -15.11
CA ALA A 94 12.62 -21.03 -15.10
C ALA A 94 11.94 -21.30 -13.73
N ASN A 95 12.05 -20.38 -12.77
CA ASN A 95 11.30 -20.45 -11.51
C ASN A 95 9.91 -19.82 -11.69
N VAL A 96 8.88 -20.45 -11.13
CA VAL A 96 7.52 -19.88 -11.12
C VAL A 96 7.32 -19.07 -9.84
N TYR A 97 6.88 -17.83 -10.00
CA TYR A 97 6.52 -16.94 -8.89
C TYR A 97 5.04 -16.62 -8.94
N THR A 98 4.42 -16.53 -7.76
CA THR A 98 3.04 -16.08 -7.62
C THR A 98 3.06 -14.58 -7.38
N VAL A 99 2.29 -13.84 -8.17
CA VAL A 99 2.08 -12.39 -8.02
C VAL A 99 0.61 -12.18 -7.69
N ILE A 100 0.32 -11.43 -6.63
CA ILE A 100 -1.03 -11.08 -6.23
C ILE A 100 -1.17 -9.55 -6.36
N ILE A 101 -2.17 -9.11 -7.10
CA ILE A 101 -2.52 -7.69 -7.26
C ILE A 101 -3.78 -7.42 -6.43
N THR A 102 -3.59 -6.62 -5.39
CA THR A 102 -4.62 -6.07 -4.47
C THR A 102 -4.18 -4.66 -4.05
N HIS A 103 -4.74 -4.09 -2.97
CA HIS A 103 -4.27 -2.81 -2.43
C HIS A 103 -2.77 -2.80 -2.11
N ILE A 104 -2.18 -3.94 -1.72
CA ILE A 104 -0.73 -4.10 -1.57
C ILE A 104 -0.28 -5.23 -2.49
N PRO A 105 0.22 -4.91 -3.69
CA PRO A 105 0.77 -5.90 -4.59
C PRO A 105 1.87 -6.72 -3.92
N SER A 106 1.86 -8.04 -4.11
CA SER A 106 2.82 -8.95 -3.51
C SER A 106 3.34 -10.00 -4.48
N CYS A 107 4.51 -10.57 -4.18
CA CYS A 107 5.12 -11.59 -5.02
C CYS A 107 5.96 -12.57 -4.19
N THR A 108 5.99 -13.85 -4.56
CA THR A 108 6.79 -14.87 -3.85
C THR A 108 8.29 -14.84 -4.17
N CYS A 109 8.77 -13.91 -5.00
CA CYS A 109 10.17 -13.88 -5.41
C CYS A 109 11.12 -13.28 -4.35
N PRO A 110 12.42 -13.64 -4.36
CA PRO A 110 13.39 -13.16 -3.37
C PRO A 110 13.58 -11.63 -3.34
N ASP A 111 13.39 -10.94 -4.46
CA ASP A 111 13.50 -9.48 -4.52
C ASP A 111 12.36 -8.79 -3.75
N TYR A 112 11.14 -9.34 -3.83
CA TYR A 112 10.01 -8.86 -3.03
C TYR A 112 10.18 -9.18 -1.54
N ALA A 113 10.69 -10.36 -1.21
CA ALA A 113 10.99 -10.73 0.18
C ALA A 113 11.95 -9.75 0.87
N LYS A 114 12.82 -9.07 0.11
CA LYS A 114 13.69 -7.98 0.59
C LYS A 114 12.99 -6.62 0.73
N GLY A 115 11.66 -6.56 0.58
CA GLY A 115 10.85 -5.35 0.69
C GLY A 115 10.75 -4.50 -0.59
N ASN A 116 11.24 -5.00 -1.72
CA ASN A 116 11.23 -4.25 -2.98
C ASN A 116 9.96 -4.49 -3.79
N LEU A 117 9.59 -3.51 -4.61
CA LEU A 117 8.62 -3.73 -5.68
C LEU A 117 9.35 -4.43 -6.82
N CYS A 118 9.20 -5.76 -6.90
CA CYS A 118 10.00 -6.57 -7.81
C CYS A 118 9.57 -6.44 -9.28
N LYS A 119 10.47 -6.86 -10.18
CA LYS A 119 10.20 -6.89 -11.64
C LYS A 119 8.97 -7.73 -12.02
N HIS A 120 8.62 -8.77 -11.25
CA HIS A 120 7.46 -9.63 -11.57
C HIS A 120 6.13 -8.90 -11.35
N ILE A 121 6.02 -8.08 -10.29
CA ILE A 121 4.84 -7.24 -10.07
C ILE A 121 4.72 -6.22 -11.20
N ILE A 122 5.83 -5.56 -11.54
CA ILE A 122 5.88 -4.58 -12.62
C ILE A 122 5.52 -5.23 -13.97
N PHE A 123 6.02 -6.43 -14.25
CA PHE A 123 5.69 -7.21 -15.42
C PHE A 123 4.17 -7.46 -15.53
N VAL A 124 3.54 -7.88 -14.43
CA VAL A 124 2.08 -8.09 -14.41
C VAL A 124 1.35 -6.78 -14.65
N LEU A 125 1.68 -5.70 -13.93
CA LEU A 125 1.02 -4.40 -14.12
C LEU A 125 1.16 -3.89 -15.56
N HIS A 126 2.35 -3.96 -16.14
CA HIS A 126 2.60 -3.39 -17.46
C HIS A 126 2.20 -4.30 -18.62
N ARG A 127 2.65 -5.56 -18.65
CA ARG A 127 2.47 -6.45 -19.81
C ARG A 127 1.13 -7.18 -19.81
N VAL A 128 0.64 -7.56 -18.63
CA VAL A 128 -0.61 -8.31 -18.48
C VAL A 128 -1.78 -7.35 -18.30
N LEU A 129 -1.69 -6.43 -17.35
CA LEU A 129 -2.74 -5.47 -17.01
C LEU A 129 -2.66 -4.16 -17.82
N LYS A 130 -1.70 -4.04 -18.74
CA LYS A 130 -1.58 -2.93 -19.71
C LYS A 130 -1.53 -1.53 -19.07
N VAL A 131 -1.04 -1.44 -17.84
CA VAL A 131 -0.74 -0.16 -17.22
C VAL A 131 0.38 0.50 -18.01
N ASN A 132 0.15 1.75 -18.43
CA ASN A 132 1.10 2.49 -19.27
C ASN A 132 2.47 2.61 -18.59
N ARG A 133 3.57 2.49 -19.36
CA ARG A 133 4.96 2.61 -18.89
C ARG A 133 5.23 3.89 -18.10
N ASN A 134 4.58 4.99 -18.49
CA ASN A 134 4.75 6.30 -17.89
C ASN A 134 3.81 6.54 -16.71
N SER A 135 2.89 5.59 -16.43
CA SER A 135 1.96 5.72 -15.31
C SER A 135 2.70 5.56 -13.98
N PRO A 136 2.47 6.46 -13.00
CA PRO A 136 2.99 6.30 -11.66
C PRO A 136 2.57 5.00 -10.97
N LEU A 137 1.45 4.42 -11.38
CA LEU A 137 0.89 3.19 -10.81
C LEU A 137 1.84 1.99 -10.95
N LEU A 138 2.74 2.00 -11.95
CA LEU A 138 3.73 0.94 -12.13
C LEU A 138 4.74 0.84 -10.99
N TYR A 139 4.95 1.92 -10.24
CA TYR A 139 5.97 1.96 -9.20
C TYR A 139 5.44 2.30 -7.81
N GLN A 140 4.12 2.29 -7.62
CA GLN A 140 3.51 2.40 -6.30
C GLN A 140 3.60 1.07 -5.53
N GLN A 141 3.76 1.16 -4.21
CA GLN A 141 3.71 -0.02 -3.34
C GLN A 141 2.32 -0.30 -2.78
N ALA A 142 1.37 0.60 -3.01
CA ALA A 142 -0.03 0.40 -2.68
C ALA A 142 -0.92 1.11 -3.70
N LEU A 143 -2.06 0.49 -4.01
CA LEU A 143 -3.07 0.97 -4.95
C LEU A 143 -4.37 1.24 -4.20
N LEU A 144 -5.15 2.20 -4.70
CA LEU A 144 -6.50 2.48 -4.20
C LEU A 144 -7.53 1.56 -4.87
N THR A 145 -8.72 1.45 -4.27
CA THR A 145 -9.82 0.65 -4.81
C THR A 145 -10.21 1.10 -6.22
N ASN A 146 -10.32 2.41 -6.43
CA ASN A 146 -10.65 2.97 -7.76
C ASN A 146 -9.56 2.68 -8.80
N GLU A 147 -8.28 2.75 -8.41
CA GLU A 147 -7.15 2.45 -9.31
C GLU A 147 -7.16 0.97 -9.72
N LEU A 148 -7.41 0.07 -8.77
CA LEU A 148 -7.53 -1.37 -9.05
C LEU A 148 -8.69 -1.67 -9.98
N ASN A 149 -9.87 -1.11 -9.72
CA ASN A 149 -11.04 -1.29 -10.56
C ASN A 149 -10.80 -0.80 -11.99
N GLU A 150 -10.16 0.37 -12.17
CA GLU A 150 -9.82 0.90 -13.48
C GLU A 150 -8.84 -0.03 -14.22
N ILE A 151 -7.76 -0.45 -13.55
CA ILE A 151 -6.76 -1.37 -14.11
C ILE A 151 -7.41 -2.68 -14.56
N PHE A 152 -8.26 -3.26 -13.72
CA PHE A 152 -8.90 -4.55 -13.95
C PHE A 152 -9.98 -4.50 -15.03
N THR A 153 -10.82 -3.48 -15.02
CA THR A 153 -11.87 -3.27 -16.04
C THR A 153 -11.23 -3.09 -17.41
N LYS A 154 -10.19 -2.26 -17.49
CA LYS A 154 -9.45 -2.01 -18.74
C LYS A 154 -8.73 -3.25 -19.25
N ALA A 155 -8.19 -4.08 -18.37
CA ALA A 155 -7.59 -5.35 -18.77
C ALA A 155 -8.64 -6.31 -19.31
N ASP A 156 -9.79 -6.45 -18.63
CA ASP A 156 -10.83 -7.40 -19.02
C ASP A 156 -11.49 -7.06 -20.35
N SER A 157 -11.73 -5.77 -20.64
CA SER A 157 -12.28 -5.37 -21.94
C SER A 157 -11.39 -5.80 -23.12
N GLN A 158 -10.07 -5.76 -22.95
CA GLN A 158 -9.12 -6.12 -24.02
C GLN A 158 -9.03 -7.64 -24.27
N TYR A 159 -9.24 -8.46 -23.23
CA TYR A 159 -9.24 -9.91 -23.39
C TYR A 159 -10.53 -10.43 -24.03
N ASN A 160 -11.66 -9.76 -23.76
CA ASN A 160 -12.93 -10.13 -24.40
C ASN A 160 -12.91 -9.85 -25.91
N ASP A 161 -12.26 -8.77 -26.35
CA ASP A 161 -12.15 -8.44 -27.79
C ASP A 161 -11.21 -9.42 -28.55
N SER A 162 -10.20 -9.96 -27.88
CA SER A 162 -9.24 -10.88 -28.51
C SER A 162 -9.72 -12.33 -28.58
N HIS A 163 -10.69 -12.73 -27.75
CA HIS A 163 -11.28 -14.07 -27.81
C HIS A 163 -12.38 -14.22 -28.89
N ILE A 164 -13.00 -13.13 -29.33
CA ILE A 164 -14.03 -13.13 -30.38
C ILE A 164 -13.44 -13.43 -31.78
N LEU A 165 -12.13 -13.26 -31.98
CA LEU A 165 -11.45 -13.53 -33.26
C LEU A 165 -10.93 -14.97 -33.41
N ALA A 166 -11.01 -15.80 -32.38
CA ALA A 166 -10.46 -17.16 -32.40
C ALA A 166 -11.51 -18.27 -32.64
N GLU A 167 -12.80 -17.92 -32.75
CA GLU A 167 -13.90 -18.87 -32.96
C GLU A 167 -14.57 -18.74 -34.35
N GLN A 168 -13.96 -18.02 -35.28
CA GLN A 168 -14.41 -17.93 -36.67
C GLN A 168 -13.28 -18.30 -37.64
N SER A 169 -12.89 -19.57 -37.66
CA SER A 169 -12.11 -20.17 -38.75
C SER A 169 -12.36 -21.66 -38.86
#